data_AF-A0A662J3N7-F1
#
_entry.id   AF-A0A662J3N7-F1
#
_cell.length_a   1.000
_cell.length_b   1.000
_cell.length_c   1.000
_cell.angle_alpha   90.00
_cell.angle_beta   90.00
_cell.angle_gamma   90.00
#
_symmetry.space_group_name_H-M   'P 1'
#
loop_
_entity.id
_entity.type
_entity.pdbx_description
1 polymer ?
#
loop_
_entity_poly.entity_id
_entity_poly.type
_entity_poly.pdbx_seq_one_letter_code
_entity_poly.pdbx_strand_id
1 'polypeptide(L)'
;MSCRPTSSTEARPIFKQYPMLKGRLPHVPLGLFPTPIEKLRNLSRLIGVEELYVKRDDLSGEVYGGNKVRKLEFLLGDALRRGAREVMTFGCAGSNHALATAIYARQLGLKSISMLTPQLNARYVQLNLLASHYFGAELHYY
;
A
#
# COMPACT_ATOMS: atom_id res chain seq x y z
N MET A 1 -15.53 22.36 -8.34
CA MET A 1 -15.64 22.27 -6.87
C MET A 1 -15.29 20.84 -6.45
N SER A 2 -14.05 20.61 -6.01
CA SER A 2 -13.52 19.27 -5.71
C SER A 2 -13.70 19.00 -4.22
N CYS A 3 -14.61 18.08 -3.88
CA CYS A 3 -14.71 17.52 -2.55
C CYS A 3 -13.55 16.53 -2.41
N ARG A 4 -12.39 16.98 -1.92
CA ARG A 4 -11.31 16.07 -1.51
C ARG A 4 -11.80 15.35 -0.25
N PRO A 5 -11.83 14.00 -0.21
CA PRO A 5 -12.05 13.32 1.04
C PRO A 5 -10.88 13.68 1.95
N THR A 6 -11.16 14.45 3.00
CA THR A 6 -10.20 14.71 4.06
C THR A 6 -9.98 13.39 4.78
N SER A 7 -8.88 12.71 4.46
CA SER A 7 -8.42 11.54 5.22
C SER A 7 -8.08 12.03 6.63
N SER A 8 -9.06 12.02 7.54
CA SER A 8 -8.81 12.46 8.91
C SER A 8 -7.80 11.51 9.54
N THR A 9 -6.65 12.08 9.89
CA THR A 9 -5.54 11.49 10.63
C THR A 9 -5.99 10.79 11.92
N GLU A 10 -7.17 11.17 12.43
CA GLU A 10 -7.71 10.81 13.74
C GLU A 10 -8.31 9.39 13.85
N ALA A 11 -8.59 8.69 12.74
CA ALA A 11 -9.39 7.47 12.80
C ALA A 11 -8.61 6.15 12.53
N ARG A 12 -7.31 6.06 12.86
CA ARG A 12 -6.59 4.77 12.78
C ARG A 12 -6.82 3.94 14.05
N PRO A 13 -7.33 2.69 13.96
CA PRO A 13 -7.65 1.87 15.13
C PRO A 13 -6.47 1.67 16.11
N ILE A 14 -5.24 1.63 15.59
CA ILE A 14 -4.03 1.48 16.41
C ILE A 14 -3.87 2.62 17.44
N PHE A 15 -4.22 3.86 17.09
CA PHE A 15 -4.15 5.00 18.02
C PHE A 15 -5.31 5.06 19.00
N LYS A 16 -6.43 4.39 18.68
CA LYS A 16 -7.55 4.19 19.62
C LYS A 16 -7.19 3.12 20.65
N GLN A 17 -6.62 2.01 20.20
CA GLN A 17 -6.22 0.89 21.06
C GLN A 17 -4.96 1.21 21.89
N TYR A 18 -4.04 2.00 21.32
CA TYR A 18 -2.76 2.36 21.93
C TYR A 18 -2.55 3.88 21.88
N PRO A 19 -3.24 4.67 22.73
CA PRO A 19 -3.15 6.13 22.70
C PRO A 19 -1.73 6.69 22.89
N MET A 20 -0.86 5.97 23.61
CA MET A 20 0.54 6.36 23.83
C MET A 20 1.40 6.39 22.55
N LEU A 21 0.93 5.77 21.45
CA LEU A 21 1.61 5.83 20.16
C LEU A 21 1.35 7.14 19.40
N LYS A 22 0.32 7.92 19.78
CA LYS A 22 0.06 9.23 19.17
C LYS A 22 1.26 10.14 19.36
N GLY A 23 1.73 10.76 18.28
CA GLY A 23 2.92 11.61 18.26
C GLY A 23 4.26 10.87 18.35
N ARG A 24 4.27 9.57 18.70
CA ARG A 24 5.49 8.75 18.75
C ARG A 24 5.68 7.88 17.52
N LEU A 25 4.60 7.31 16.99
CA LEU A 25 4.61 6.52 15.78
C LEU A 25 4.34 7.44 14.58
N PRO A 26 5.36 7.74 13.76
CA PRO A 26 5.20 8.61 12.61
C PRO A 26 4.29 7.95 11.59
N HIS A 27 3.42 8.74 10.97
CA HIS A 27 2.55 8.24 9.92
C HIS A 27 2.17 9.36 8.97
N VAL A 28 1.83 8.98 7.74
CA VAL A 28 1.28 9.86 6.72
C VAL A 28 0.03 9.19 6.13
N PRO A 29 -1.07 9.92 5.93
CA PRO A 29 -2.28 9.33 5.37
C PRO A 29 -2.06 9.00 3.89
N LEU A 30 -2.13 7.72 3.55
CA LEU A 30 -2.03 7.21 2.18
C LEU A 30 -3.30 6.48 1.74
N GLY A 31 -3.98 5.84 2.70
CA GLY A 31 -5.08 4.94 2.40
C GLY A 31 -6.46 5.44 2.77
N LEU A 32 -7.43 4.94 2.01
CA LEU A 32 -8.86 5.09 2.24
C LEU A 32 -9.32 3.98 3.19
N PHE A 33 -9.58 4.35 4.45
CA PHE A 33 -9.96 3.40 5.49
C PHE A 33 -11.17 3.90 6.29
N PRO A 34 -11.99 3.00 6.84
CA PRO A 34 -11.88 1.53 6.74
C PRO A 34 -12.29 1.00 5.36
N THR A 35 -11.59 -0.01 4.85
CA THR A 35 -12.03 -0.73 3.64
C THR A 35 -13.28 -1.60 3.93
N PRO A 36 -14.15 -1.87 2.96
CA PRO A 36 -15.37 -2.64 3.22
C PRO A 36 -15.08 -4.11 3.52
N ILE A 37 -16.03 -4.75 4.22
CA ILE A 37 -16.12 -6.21 4.36
C ILE A 37 -17.36 -6.64 3.59
N GLU A 38 -17.20 -7.57 2.65
CA GLU A 38 -18.27 -8.00 1.76
C GLU A 38 -18.55 -9.49 1.94
N LYS A 39 -19.83 -9.86 2.05
CA LYS A 39 -20.24 -11.27 2.09
C LYS A 39 -20.24 -11.85 0.68
N LEU A 40 -19.48 -12.91 0.44
CA LEU A 40 -19.36 -13.55 -0.87
C LEU A 40 -20.49 -14.57 -1.10
N ARG A 41 -21.74 -14.10 -1.15
CA ARG A 41 -22.96 -14.95 -1.16
C ARG A 41 -22.93 -16.06 -2.22
N ASN A 42 -22.47 -15.77 -3.42
CA ASN A 42 -22.43 -16.75 -4.51
C ASN A 42 -21.38 -17.83 -4.26
N LEU A 43 -20.19 -17.44 -3.79
CA LEU A 43 -19.12 -18.39 -3.47
C LEU A 43 -19.45 -19.20 -2.22
N SER A 44 -20.03 -18.58 -1.19
CA SER A 44 -20.60 -19.24 -0.01
C SER A 44 -21.50 -20.41 -0.40
N ARG A 45 -22.49 -20.15 -1.28
CA ARG A 45 -23.41 -21.19 -1.77
C ARG A 45 -22.69 -22.29 -2.55
N LEU A 46 -21.74 -21.90 -3.41
CA LEU A 46 -21.01 -22.84 -4.27
C LEU A 46 -20.17 -23.84 -3.47
N ILE A 47 -19.53 -23.39 -2.39
CA ILE A 47 -18.62 -24.23 -1.58
C ILE A 47 -19.29 -24.78 -0.30
N GLY A 48 -20.59 -24.54 -0.10
CA GLY A 48 -21.36 -25.07 1.01
C GLY A 48 -21.02 -24.45 2.39
N VAL A 49 -20.61 -23.17 2.44
CA VAL A 49 -20.33 -22.46 3.70
C VAL A 49 -21.29 -21.29 3.90
N GLU A 50 -21.81 -21.12 5.11
CA GLU A 50 -22.82 -20.09 5.43
C GLU A 50 -22.21 -18.67 5.49
N GLU A 51 -21.02 -18.55 6.06
CA GLU A 51 -20.38 -17.29 6.42
C GLU A 51 -18.99 -17.17 5.76
N LEU A 52 -18.96 -16.65 4.52
CA LEU A 52 -17.71 -16.29 3.83
C LEU A 52 -17.70 -14.80 3.52
N TYR A 53 -16.65 -14.13 3.99
CA TYR A 53 -16.47 -12.70 3.83
C TYR A 53 -15.09 -12.39 3.27
N VAL A 54 -14.98 -11.29 2.54
CA VAL A 54 -13.70 -10.72 2.10
C VAL A 54 -13.53 -9.31 2.66
N LYS A 55 -12.35 -9.04 3.20
CA LYS A 55 -11.89 -7.69 3.51
C LYS A 55 -11.30 -7.09 2.24
N ARG A 56 -11.92 -6.05 1.70
CA ARG A 56 -11.53 -5.43 0.42
C ARG A 56 -10.33 -4.49 0.56
N ASP A 57 -9.22 -5.02 1.04
CA ASP A 57 -7.97 -4.24 1.14
C ASP A 57 -7.41 -3.84 -0.21
N ASP A 58 -7.85 -4.46 -1.32
CA ASP A 58 -7.63 -3.97 -2.68
C ASP A 58 -8.19 -2.56 -2.92
N LEU A 59 -9.15 -2.10 -2.11
CA LEU A 59 -9.71 -0.74 -2.16
C LEU A 59 -9.07 0.22 -1.16
N SER A 60 -7.92 -0.13 -0.59
CA SER A 60 -7.28 0.66 0.46
C SER A 60 -6.65 1.98 0.00
N GLY A 61 -6.60 2.26 -1.30
CA GLY A 61 -5.89 3.42 -1.84
C GLY A 61 -6.54 3.93 -3.11
N GLU A 62 -6.46 5.24 -3.34
CA GLU A 62 -7.07 5.90 -4.51
C GLU A 62 -6.32 5.55 -5.81
N VAL A 63 -4.98 5.53 -5.76
CA VAL A 63 -4.14 5.20 -6.93
C VAL A 63 -3.80 3.72 -7.00
N TYR A 64 -3.51 3.10 -5.85
CA TYR A 64 -3.16 1.69 -5.78
C TYR A 64 -3.47 1.13 -4.40
N GLY A 65 -4.30 0.09 -4.33
CA GLY A 65 -4.67 -0.52 -3.05
C GLY A 65 -3.78 -1.67 -2.62
N GLY A 66 -4.36 -2.54 -1.80
CA GLY A 66 -3.73 -3.73 -1.25
C GLY A 66 -3.17 -3.51 0.15
N ASN A 67 -2.82 -4.62 0.80
CA ASN A 67 -2.37 -4.60 2.20
C ASN A 67 -1.13 -3.73 2.47
N LYS A 68 -0.33 -3.40 1.45
CA LYS A 68 0.93 -2.64 1.61
C LYS A 68 0.68 -1.17 1.94
N VAL A 69 -0.43 -0.59 1.49
CA VAL A 69 -0.78 0.81 1.80
C VAL A 69 -0.80 1.03 3.31
N ARG A 70 -1.43 0.12 4.07
CA ARG A 70 -1.51 0.18 5.54
C ARG A 70 -0.14 0.28 6.22
N LYS A 71 0.84 -0.46 5.71
CA LYS A 71 2.20 -0.48 6.29
C LYS A 71 3.01 0.73 5.85
N LEU A 72 2.85 1.13 4.59
CA LEU A 72 3.58 2.25 4.00
C LEU A 72 3.22 3.59 4.66
N GLU A 73 1.99 3.76 5.20
CA GLU A 73 1.65 4.96 5.98
C GLU A 73 2.65 5.24 7.10
N PHE A 74 3.09 4.18 7.79
CA PHE A 74 4.03 4.30 8.91
C PHE A 74 5.48 4.33 8.43
N LEU A 75 5.85 3.47 7.49
CA LEU A 75 7.22 3.40 6.99
C LEU A 75 7.64 4.67 6.26
N LEU A 76 6.78 5.19 5.38
CA LEU A 76 7.06 6.44 4.67
C LEU A 76 6.87 7.65 5.59
N GLY A 77 5.94 7.59 6.55
CA GLY A 77 5.84 8.59 7.61
C GLY A 77 7.13 8.72 8.42
N ASP A 78 7.79 7.60 8.75
CA ASP A 78 9.08 7.62 9.43
C ASP A 78 10.20 8.14 8.53
N ALA A 79 10.23 7.74 7.26
CA ALA A 79 11.19 8.25 6.29
C ALA A 79 11.12 9.78 6.17
N LEU A 80 9.91 10.34 6.06
CA LEU A 80 9.69 11.79 6.03
C LEU A 80 10.15 12.46 7.33
N ARG A 81 9.81 11.90 8.49
CA ARG A 81 10.25 12.43 9.79
C ARG A 81 11.78 12.47 9.91
N ARG A 82 12.47 11.50 9.33
CA ARG A 82 13.94 11.42 9.33
C ARG A 82 14.59 12.32 8.28
N GLY A 83 13.82 13.05 7.47
CA GLY A 83 14.34 13.88 6.39
C GLY A 83 14.95 13.06 5.25
N ALA A 84 14.51 11.81 5.06
CA ALA A 84 14.99 10.98 3.97
C ALA A 84 14.63 11.59 2.61
N ARG A 85 15.50 11.39 1.61
CA ARG A 85 15.25 11.81 0.22
C ARG A 85 14.82 10.65 -0.68
N GLU A 86 15.06 9.43 -0.20
CA GLU A 86 14.84 8.19 -0.94
C GLU A 86 14.50 7.05 0.01
N VAL A 87 13.79 6.05 -0.53
CA VAL A 87 13.48 4.80 0.15
C VAL A 87 13.88 3.63 -0.74
N MET A 88 14.42 2.58 -0.13
CA MET A 88 14.79 1.35 -0.80
C MET A 88 13.94 0.20 -0.29
N THR A 89 13.48 -0.65 -1.19
CA THR A 89 12.79 -1.89 -0.86
C THR A 89 13.30 -3.06 -1.70
N PHE A 90 12.94 -4.27 -1.27
CA PHE A 90 13.31 -5.52 -1.90
C PHE A 90 12.07 -6.35 -2.25
N GLY A 91 12.12 -7.05 -3.38
CA GLY A 91 11.09 -8.00 -3.78
C GLY A 91 11.48 -8.79 -5.01
N CYS A 92 10.52 -9.51 -5.60
CA CYS A 92 10.70 -10.10 -6.93
C CYS A 92 10.23 -9.12 -8.01
N ALA A 93 10.65 -9.33 -9.26
CA ALA A 93 10.37 -8.43 -10.40
C ALA A 93 8.89 -7.98 -10.52
N GLY A 94 7.91 -8.81 -10.14
CA GLY A 94 6.48 -8.47 -10.16
C GLY A 94 5.90 -8.01 -8.82
N SER A 95 6.69 -7.54 -7.86
CA SER A 95 6.24 -7.30 -6.49
C SER A 95 5.25 -6.14 -6.37
N ASN A 96 4.03 -6.44 -5.87
CA ASN A 96 3.05 -5.41 -5.48
C ASN A 96 3.59 -4.49 -4.36
N HIS A 97 4.54 -4.97 -3.55
CA HIS A 97 5.17 -4.12 -2.53
C HIS A 97 6.14 -3.11 -3.13
N ALA A 98 6.97 -3.54 -4.08
CA ALA A 98 7.88 -2.65 -4.80
C ALA A 98 7.08 -1.57 -5.55
N LEU A 99 6.02 -1.98 -6.25
CA LEU A 99 5.12 -1.05 -6.94
C LEU A 99 4.43 -0.08 -5.97
N ALA A 100 3.81 -0.56 -4.90
CA ALA A 100 3.16 0.32 -3.92
C ALA A 100 4.17 1.31 -3.31
N THR A 101 5.40 0.87 -3.01
CA THR A 101 6.46 1.74 -2.50
C THR A 101 6.82 2.81 -3.52
N ALA A 102 6.97 2.45 -4.80
CA ALA A 102 7.23 3.40 -5.88
C ALA A 102 6.13 4.48 -6.00
N ILE A 103 4.87 4.05 -6.02
CA ILE A 103 3.70 4.95 -6.14
C ILE A 103 3.67 5.94 -4.99
N TYR A 104 3.70 5.44 -3.75
CA TYR A 104 3.50 6.26 -2.58
C TYR A 104 4.74 7.07 -2.19
N ALA A 105 5.95 6.57 -2.45
CA ALA A 105 7.16 7.37 -2.32
C ALA A 105 7.11 8.59 -3.26
N ARG A 106 6.76 8.38 -4.54
CA ARG A 106 6.63 9.48 -5.51
C ARG A 106 5.60 10.52 -5.07
N GLN A 107 4.43 10.09 -4.59
CA GLN A 107 3.40 11.01 -4.09
C GLN A 107 3.87 11.88 -2.93
N LEU A 108 4.80 11.37 -2.11
CA LEU A 108 5.39 12.09 -0.98
C LEU A 108 6.68 12.84 -1.34
N GLY A 109 7.08 12.88 -2.61
CA GLY A 109 8.30 13.54 -3.07
C GLY A 109 9.59 12.77 -2.75
N LEU A 110 9.51 11.49 -2.41
CA LEU A 110 10.65 10.60 -2.17
C LEU A 110 11.03 9.88 -3.46
N LYS A 111 12.32 9.66 -3.69
CA LYS A 111 12.77 8.68 -4.70
C LYS A 111 12.54 7.25 -4.19
N SER A 112 12.29 6.31 -5.10
CA SER A 112 12.10 4.91 -4.77
C SER A 112 13.12 4.05 -5.50
N ILE A 113 13.80 3.17 -4.76
CA ILE A 113 14.74 2.18 -5.29
C ILE A 113 14.17 0.79 -5.00
N SER A 114 14.08 -0.05 -6.01
CA SER A 114 13.59 -1.43 -5.91
C SER A 114 14.69 -2.41 -6.30
N MET A 115 15.13 -3.20 -5.33
CA MET A 115 16.02 -4.34 -5.52
C MET A 115 15.16 -5.58 -5.84
N LEU A 116 15.30 -6.12 -7.04
CA LEU A 116 14.40 -7.11 -7.62
C LEU A 116 15.11 -8.42 -7.93
N THR A 117 14.59 -9.51 -7.37
CA THR A 117 14.98 -10.88 -7.75
C THR A 117 14.14 -11.41 -8.91
N PRO A 118 14.61 -12.44 -9.64
CA PRO A 118 13.84 -13.08 -10.69
C PRO A 118 12.47 -13.57 -10.22
N GLN A 119 11.48 -13.45 -11.11
CA GLN A 119 10.16 -14.05 -10.97
C GLN A 119 9.77 -14.65 -12.32
N LEU A 120 9.05 -15.77 -12.31
CA LEU A 120 8.52 -16.34 -13.56
C LEU A 120 7.72 -15.31 -14.32
N ASN A 121 8.00 -15.20 -15.62
CA ASN A 121 7.34 -14.25 -16.48
C ASN A 121 5.83 -14.51 -16.50
N ALA A 122 5.08 -13.46 -16.16
CA ALA A 122 3.64 -13.45 -16.19
C ALA A 122 3.17 -12.03 -16.48
N ARG A 123 1.94 -11.88 -16.99
CA ARG A 123 1.39 -10.57 -17.34
C ARG A 123 1.45 -9.58 -16.17
N TYR A 124 1.14 -10.01 -14.95
CA TYR A 124 1.19 -9.13 -13.77
C TYR A 124 2.61 -8.66 -13.44
N VAL A 125 3.64 -9.47 -13.72
CA VAL A 125 5.05 -9.10 -13.52
C VAL A 125 5.39 -7.93 -14.44
N GLN A 126 5.08 -8.07 -15.74
CA GLN A 126 5.31 -7.02 -16.72
C GLN A 126 4.56 -5.73 -16.36
N LEU A 127 3.29 -5.83 -15.98
CA LEU A 127 2.49 -4.67 -15.58
C LEU A 127 3.06 -3.96 -14.35
N ASN A 128 3.50 -4.72 -13.35
CA ASN A 128 4.06 -4.14 -12.13
C ASN A 128 5.42 -3.47 -12.40
N LEU A 129 6.26 -4.04 -13.26
CA LEU A 129 7.53 -3.44 -13.67
C LEU A 129 7.31 -2.14 -14.45
N LEU A 130 6.42 -2.17 -15.45
CA LEU A 130 6.08 -0.98 -16.25
C LEU A 130 5.47 0.12 -15.39
N ALA A 131 4.56 -0.22 -14.48
CA ALA A 131 3.99 0.75 -13.55
C ALA A 131 5.06 1.31 -12.61
N SER A 132 5.95 0.46 -12.07
CA SER A 132 7.05 0.93 -11.20
C SER A 132 7.96 1.91 -11.94
N HIS A 133 8.29 1.62 -13.19
CA HIS A 133 9.04 2.52 -14.06
C HIS A 133 8.29 3.83 -14.34
N TYR A 134 6.99 3.78 -14.63
CA TYR A 134 6.15 4.98 -14.82
C TYR A 134 6.14 5.89 -13.58
N PHE A 135 6.09 5.31 -12.38
CA PHE A 135 6.19 6.07 -11.14
C PHE A 135 7.63 6.51 -10.79
N GLY A 136 8.60 6.22 -11.65
CA GLY A 136 9.99 6.68 -11.53
C GLY A 136 10.81 5.89 -10.51
N ALA A 137 10.46 4.64 -10.26
CA ALA A 137 11.31 3.76 -9.46
C ALA A 137 12.61 3.42 -10.20
N GLU A 138 13.71 3.47 -9.47
CA GLU A 138 14.98 2.91 -9.90
C GLU A 138 14.94 1.39 -9.68
N LEU A 139 15.07 0.62 -10.75
CA LEU A 139 14.92 -0.83 -10.72
C LEU A 139 16.28 -1.52 -10.89
N HIS A 140 16.69 -2.29 -9.89
CA HIS A 140 17.93 -3.08 -9.90
C HIS A 140 17.58 -4.55 -9.87
N TYR A 141 18.19 -5.33 -10.76
CA TYR A 141 18.01 -6.78 -10.80
C TYR A 141 19.22 -7.47 -10.16
N TYR A 142 18.96 -8.45 -9.30
CA TYR A 142 19.98 -9.29 -8.64
C TYR A 142 19.62 -10.76 -8.77
#